data_AF-A0A4U5WJY5-F1
#
_entry.id   AF-A0A4U5WJY5-F1
#
_cell.length_a   1.000
_cell.length_b   1.000
_cell.length_c   1.000
_cell.angle_alpha   90.00
_cell.angle_beta   90.00
_cell.angle_gamma   90.00
#
_symmetry.space_group_name_H-M   'P 1'
#
loop_
_entity.id
_entity.type
_entity.pdbx_description
1 polymer ?
#
loop_
_entity_poly.entity_id
_entity_poly.type
_entity_poly.pdbx_seq_one_letter_code
_entity_poly.pdbx_strand_id
1 'polypeptide(L)'
;MAMQDNLEDAASAAGTLTDQFGPYASTAGLVGAALSAFLEHWTRDLVYLSDRTSRSVNGAAEATGHYIQGDLTMAATAQREAAKEPKVDLPRVDR
;
A
#
# COMPACT_ATOMS: atom_id res chain seq x y z
N MET A 1 -0.39 -9.68 3.01
CA MET A 1 -0.13 -10.88 2.17
C MET A 1 0.39 -10.43 0.81
N ALA A 2 -0.42 -10.03 -0.18
CA ALA A 2 0.09 -9.71 -1.53
C ALA A 2 1.32 -8.78 -1.61
N MET A 3 1.40 -7.72 -0.81
CA MET A 3 2.56 -6.80 -0.82
C MET A 3 3.83 -7.42 -0.22
N GLN A 4 3.69 -8.28 0.79
CA GLN A 4 4.82 -9.00 1.39
C GLN A 4 5.32 -10.10 0.45
N ASP A 5 4.40 -10.81 -0.20
CA ASP A 5 4.74 -11.87 -1.17
C ASP A 5 5.52 -11.30 -2.36
N ASN A 6 5.05 -10.18 -2.94
CA ASN A 6 5.77 -9.47 -4.01
C ASN A 6 7.15 -8.95 -3.57
N LEU A 7 7.32 -8.66 -2.28
CA LEU A 7 8.58 -8.17 -1.74
C LEU A 7 9.64 -9.26 -1.71
N GLU A 8 9.24 -10.44 -1.24
CA GLU A 8 10.10 -11.61 -1.11
C GLU A 8 10.55 -12.09 -2.50
N ASP A 9 9.64 -12.06 -3.47
CA ASP A 9 9.94 -12.32 -4.88
C ASP A 9 10.91 -11.28 -5.46
N ALA A 10 10.70 -9.99 -5.20
CA ALA A 10 11.60 -8.93 -5.68
C ALA A 10 12.99 -9.01 -5.04
N ALA A 11 13.07 -9.29 -3.74
CA ALA A 11 14.32 -9.50 -3.02
C ALA A 11 15.08 -10.73 -3.55
N SER A 12 14.36 -11.81 -3.88
CA SER A 12 14.91 -13.02 -4.47
C SER A 12 15.39 -12.78 -5.91
N ALA A 13 14.63 -12.03 -6.71
CA ALA A 13 14.94 -11.73 -8.11
C ALA A 13 16.09 -10.74 -8.29
N ALA A 14 16.30 -9.82 -7.33
CA ALA A 14 17.37 -8.82 -7.37
C ALA A 14 18.78 -9.39 -7.14
N GLY A 15 18.89 -10.68 -6.86
CA GLY A 15 20.15 -11.40 -6.71
C GLY A 15 20.70 -11.36 -5.28
N THR A 16 21.28 -12.48 -4.87
CA THR A 16 22.06 -12.60 -3.64
C THR A 16 23.49 -12.15 -3.92
N LEU A 17 23.98 -11.16 -3.18
CA LEU A 17 25.41 -10.86 -3.19
C LEU A 17 26.12 -12.02 -2.48
N THR A 18 26.75 -12.88 -3.27
CA THR A 18 27.66 -13.90 -2.73
C THR A 18 28.94 -13.23 -2.21
N ASP A 19 29.53 -13.87 -1.20
CA ASP A 19 30.61 -13.50 -0.26
C ASP A 19 31.91 -12.91 -0.86
N GLN A 20 31.99 -12.71 -2.19
CA GLN A 20 33.20 -12.26 -2.88
C GLN A 20 33.51 -10.75 -2.74
N PHE A 21 32.65 -9.94 -2.07
CA PHE A 21 32.79 -8.47 -2.00
C PHE A 21 32.75 -7.86 -0.58
N GLY A 22 32.84 -8.65 0.49
CA GLY A 22 33.01 -8.13 1.86
C GLY A 22 32.05 -8.73 2.89
N PRO A 23 32.19 -8.37 4.18
CA PRO A 23 31.66 -9.13 5.33
C PRO A 23 30.12 -9.10 5.50
N TYR A 24 29.37 -8.64 4.51
CA TYR A 24 27.91 -8.54 4.56
C TYR A 24 27.27 -9.72 3.84
N ALA A 25 27.49 -10.93 4.36
CA ALA A 25 26.82 -12.14 3.93
C ALA A 25 25.40 -12.20 4.55
N SER A 26 24.43 -11.57 3.90
CA SER A 26 23.00 -11.81 4.13
C SER A 26 22.42 -12.51 2.91
N THR A 27 21.70 -13.61 3.14
CA THR A 27 21.00 -14.42 2.11
C THR A 27 19.97 -13.61 1.30
N ALA A 28 19.57 -12.43 1.77
CA ALA A 28 18.97 -11.40 0.95
C ALA A 28 20.06 -10.39 0.54
N GLY A 29 20.32 -10.23 -0.76
CA GLY A 29 21.28 -9.25 -1.27
C GLY A 29 20.95 -7.82 -0.80
N LEU A 30 21.87 -6.87 -0.98
CA LEU A 30 21.70 -5.45 -0.58
C LEU A 30 20.33 -4.86 -0.98
N VAL A 31 19.79 -5.28 -2.12
CA VAL A 31 18.47 -4.88 -2.60
C VAL A 31 17.35 -5.37 -1.68
N GLY A 32 17.38 -6.63 -1.24
CA GLY A 32 16.41 -7.16 -0.28
C GLY A 32 16.45 -6.43 1.07
N ALA A 33 17.66 -6.11 1.57
CA ALA A 33 17.81 -5.34 2.80
C ALA A 33 17.25 -3.90 2.66
N ALA A 34 17.53 -3.23 1.54
CA ALA A 34 16.99 -1.90 1.24
C ALA A 34 15.45 -1.93 1.12
N LEU A 35 14.91 -2.99 0.54
CA LEU A 35 13.48 -3.17 0.33
C LEU A 35 12.74 -3.43 1.65
N SER A 36 13.31 -4.22 2.56
CA SER A 36 12.78 -4.37 3.93
C SER A 36 12.79 -3.05 4.69
N ALA A 37 13.89 -2.29 4.65
CA ALA A 37 13.97 -0.98 5.30
C ALA A 37 12.97 0.04 4.72
N PHE A 38 12.75 -0.01 3.39
CA PHE A 38 11.73 0.79 2.72
C PHE A 38 10.33 0.43 3.25
N LEU A 39 9.98 -0.86 3.33
CA LEU A 39 8.68 -1.24 3.89
C LEU A 39 8.52 -0.82 5.35
N GLU A 40 9.51 -1.05 6.20
CA GLU A 40 9.46 -0.67 7.61
C GLU A 40 9.14 0.82 7.77
N HIS A 41 9.68 1.67 6.89
CA HIS A 41 9.45 3.10 6.95
C HIS A 41 8.13 3.55 6.31
N TRP A 42 7.75 2.94 5.18
CA TRP A 42 6.69 3.45 4.31
C TRP A 42 5.38 2.64 4.35
N THR A 43 5.31 1.53 5.10
CA THR A 43 4.11 0.66 5.14
C THR A 43 2.84 1.45 5.43
N ARG A 44 2.87 2.38 6.41
CA ARG A 44 1.71 3.21 6.74
C ARG A 44 1.24 4.06 5.58
N ASP A 45 2.17 4.69 4.87
CA ASP A 45 1.85 5.60 3.78
C ASP A 45 1.39 4.83 2.54
N LEU A 46 1.94 3.65 2.29
CA LEU A 46 1.52 2.76 1.20
C LEU A 46 0.11 2.22 1.43
N VAL A 47 -0.21 1.81 2.67
CA VAL A 47 -1.58 1.41 3.04
C VAL A 47 -2.53 2.61 2.94
N TYR A 48 -2.14 3.77 3.46
CA TYR A 48 -2.91 5.00 3.38
C TYR A 48 -3.26 5.36 1.93
N LEU A 49 -2.26 5.36 1.05
CA LEU A 49 -2.42 5.71 -0.35
C LEU A 49 -3.37 4.73 -1.05
N SER A 50 -3.24 3.44 -0.77
CA SER A 50 -4.13 2.41 -1.34
C SER A 50 -5.59 2.61 -0.91
N ASP A 51 -5.84 2.93 0.37
CA ASP A 51 -7.19 3.15 0.89
C ASP A 51 -7.78 4.45 0.33
N ARG A 52 -7.01 5.54 0.34
CA ARG A 52 -7.42 6.83 -0.24
C ARG A 52 -7.85 6.67 -1.70
N THR A 53 -7.03 5.99 -2.49
CA THR A 53 -7.28 5.77 -3.92
C THR A 53 -8.54 4.94 -4.14
N SER A 54 -8.67 3.83 -3.41
CA SER A 54 -9.83 2.94 -3.52
C SER A 54 -11.12 3.68 -3.17
N ARG A 55 -11.12 4.47 -2.10
CA ARG A 55 -12.27 5.28 -1.68
C ARG A 55 -12.64 6.35 -2.70
N SER A 56 -11.66 7.04 -3.30
CA SER A 56 -11.92 8.02 -4.35
C SER A 56 -12.57 7.39 -5.58
N VAL A 57 -12.06 6.26 -6.05
CA VAL A 57 -12.60 5.56 -7.24
C VAL A 57 -14.01 5.04 -6.96
N ASN A 58 -14.20 4.34 -5.84
CA ASN A 58 -15.50 3.77 -5.49
C ASN A 58 -16.54 4.86 -5.23
N GLY A 59 -16.18 5.92 -4.50
CA GLY A 59 -17.08 7.05 -4.26
C GLY A 59 -17.51 7.78 -5.53
N ALA A 60 -16.60 7.93 -6.51
CA ALA A 60 -16.95 8.50 -7.81
C ALA A 60 -17.91 7.60 -8.60
N ALA A 61 -17.68 6.28 -8.58
CA ALA A 61 -18.55 5.31 -9.21
C ALA A 61 -19.96 5.30 -8.58
N GLU A 62 -20.05 5.24 -7.25
CA GLU A 62 -21.32 5.30 -6.50
C GLU A 62 -22.06 6.62 -6.74
N ALA A 63 -21.35 7.74 -6.66
CA ALA A 63 -21.95 9.05 -6.90
C ALA A 63 -22.54 9.17 -8.30
N THR A 64 -21.84 8.64 -9.31
CA THR A 64 -22.32 8.59 -10.70
C THR A 64 -23.54 7.69 -10.81
N GLY A 65 -23.53 6.52 -10.15
CA GLY A 65 -24.67 5.61 -10.10
C GLY A 65 -25.93 6.26 -9.53
N HIS A 66 -25.81 6.98 -8.40
CA HIS A 66 -26.91 7.73 -7.81
C HIS A 66 -27.36 8.91 -8.67
N TYR A 67 -26.41 9.62 -9.29
CA TYR A 67 -26.71 10.72 -10.19
C TYR A 67 -27.56 10.27 -11.39
N ILE A 68 -27.21 9.14 -12.02
CA ILE A 68 -27.99 8.56 -13.14
C ILE A 68 -29.41 8.20 -12.72
N GLN A 69 -29.61 7.78 -11.47
CA GLN A 69 -30.92 7.47 -10.90
C GLN A 69 -31.72 8.72 -10.49
N GLY A 70 -31.14 9.92 -10.63
CA GLY A 70 -31.74 11.18 -10.22
C GLY A 70 -31.65 11.48 -8.73
N ASP A 71 -30.96 10.64 -7.94
CA ASP A 71 -30.77 10.84 -6.51
C ASP A 71 -29.52 11.67 -6.22
N LEU A 72 -29.67 12.99 -6.39
CA LEU A 72 -28.58 13.95 -6.18
C LEU A 72 -28.11 14.00 -4.72
N THR A 73 -28.98 13.68 -3.76
CA THR A 73 -28.64 13.68 -2.33
C THR A 73 -27.68 12.53 -2.02
N MET A 74 -27.98 11.34 -2.53
CA MET A 74 -27.10 10.19 -2.38
C MET A 74 -25.81 10.36 -3.18
N ALA A 75 -25.87 10.96 -4.37
CA ALA A 75 -24.67 11.27 -5.14
C ALA A 75 -23.70 12.19 -4.38
N ALA A 76 -24.19 13.30 -3.82
CA ALA A 76 -23.39 14.22 -3.02
C ALA A 76 -22.90 13.57 -1.71
N THR A 77 -23.69 12.67 -1.13
CA THR A 77 -23.32 11.93 0.08
C THR A 77 -22.17 10.96 -0.21
N ALA A 78 -22.26 10.16 -1.28
CA ALA A 78 -21.19 9.25 -1.69
C ALA A 78 -19.86 10.01 -1.91
N GLN A 79 -19.89 11.16 -2.58
CA GLN A 79 -18.70 12.01 -2.75
C GLN A 79 -18.12 12.49 -1.41
N ARG A 80 -18.96 12.97 -0.50
CA ARG A 80 -18.52 13.45 0.83
C ARG A 80 -17.94 12.34 1.68
N GLU A 81 -18.55 11.16 1.68
CA GLU A 81 -18.07 10.00 2.43
C GLU A 81 -16.72 9.49 1.89
N ALA A 82 -16.55 9.45 0.57
CA ALA A 82 -15.29 9.11 -0.07
C ALA A 82 -14.18 10.15 0.16
N ALA A 83 -14.54 11.43 0.33
CA ALA A 83 -13.59 12.50 0.60
C ALA A 83 -13.00 12.44 2.02
N LYS A 84 -13.69 11.81 2.98
CA LYS A 84 -13.22 11.69 4.38
C LYS A 84 -11.87 11.00 4.46
N GLU A 85 -11.08 11.39 5.45
CA GLU A 85 -9.73 10.87 5.67
C GLU A 85 -9.73 9.35 5.94
N PRO A 86 -8.84 8.57 5.29
CA PRO A 86 -8.52 7.19 5.67
C PRO A 86 -8.02 7.08 7.11
N LYS A 87 -8.53 6.08 7.82
CA LYS A 87 -7.96 5.67 9.11
C LYS A 87 -7.12 4.43 8.88
N VAL A 88 -5.80 4.60 8.86
CA VAL A 88 -4.86 3.49 8.79
C VAL A 88 -4.60 3.00 10.21
N ASP A 89 -5.16 1.83 10.53
CA ASP A 89 -4.87 1.11 11.77
C ASP A 89 -3.87 0.01 11.45
N LEU A 90 -2.61 0.22 11.85
CA LEU A 90 -1.57 -0.79 11.72
C LEU A 90 -1.35 -1.46 13.08
N PRO A 91 -1.26 -2.80 13.13
CA PRO A 91 -0.81 -3.46 14.34
C PRO A 91 0.55 -2.89 14.73
N ARG A 92 0.66 -2.41 15.97
CA ARG A 92 1.94 -1.96 16.52
C ARG A 92 2.88 -3.17 16.47
N VAL A 93 3.97 -3.06 15.72
CA VAL A 93 5.09 -3.99 15.85
C VAL A 93 5.87 -3.52 17.08
N ASP A 94 5.58 -4.14 18.22
CA ASP A 94 6.38 -4.06 19.43
C ASP A 94 7.80 -4.54 19.11
N ARG A 95 8.77 -3.67 19.39
CA ARG A 95 10.19 -3.86 19.11
C ARG A 95 10.92 -4.15 20.42
#